data_AF-A0A239D283-F1
#
_entry.id   AF-A0A239D283-F1
#
_cell.length_a   1.000
_cell.length_b   1.000
_cell.length_c   1.000
_cell.angle_alpha   90.00
_cell.angle_beta   90.00
_cell.angle_gamma   90.00
#
_symmetry.space_group_name_H-M   'P 1'
#
loop_
_entity.id
_entity.type
_entity.pdbx_description
1 polymer ?
#
loop_
_entity_poly.entity_id
_entity_poly.type
_entity_poly.pdbx_seq_one_letter_code
_entity_poly.pdbx_strand_id
1 'polypeptide(L)'
;MYPHRVLVVLTTTSAVLFGGTDPAAAATAPNRATVLDSFTQITAGSFDAWNSARQDQGKWSSYDFDWHTDYCSDSPDRPLRFDFRLPCWRHDFGYRNYESTGGFRANKRRVDAAFYADLKRKCSTYPSASQRSCNSLAWIYYRAVSIFGTLAPIHPGDVTATAGVVR
;
A
#
# COMPACT_ATOMS: atom_id res chain seq x y z
N MET A 1 41.81 74.37 -18.45
CA MET A 1 42.23 73.19 -17.67
C MET A 1 41.95 73.46 -16.20
N TYR A 2 40.91 72.85 -15.64
CA TYR A 2 40.58 72.84 -14.21
C TYR A 2 40.32 71.37 -13.82
N PRO A 3 40.89 70.84 -12.73
CA PRO A 3 40.74 69.43 -12.40
C PRO A 3 39.40 69.17 -11.70
N HIS A 4 38.61 68.24 -12.23
CA HIS A 4 37.47 67.68 -11.51
C HIS A 4 37.97 66.76 -10.40
N ARG A 5 37.69 67.12 -9.15
CA ARG A 5 37.92 66.27 -7.97
C ARG A 5 36.73 65.32 -7.82
N VAL A 6 36.95 64.03 -8.01
CA VAL A 6 35.96 62.97 -7.80
C VAL A 6 35.99 62.57 -6.32
N LEU A 7 34.87 62.77 -5.62
CA LEU A 7 34.66 62.32 -4.25
C LEU A 7 34.02 60.92 -4.29
N VAL A 8 34.74 59.90 -3.83
CA VAL A 8 34.22 58.53 -3.68
C VAL A 8 33.66 58.39 -2.26
N VAL A 9 32.33 58.26 -2.15
CA VAL A 9 31.64 58.00 -0.88
C VAL A 9 31.47 56.48 -0.74
N LEU A 10 32.14 55.88 0.24
CA LEU A 10 32.01 54.46 0.58
C LEU A 10 30.83 54.27 1.53
N THR A 11 29.73 53.67 1.07
CA THR A 11 28.61 53.29 1.94
C THR A 11 28.81 51.86 2.44
N THR A 12 29.05 51.70 3.74
CA THR A 12 29.10 50.39 4.41
C THR A 12 27.69 49.89 4.71
N THR A 13 27.24 48.82 4.05
CA THR A 13 26.00 48.10 4.38
C THR A 13 26.30 47.01 5.41
N SER A 14 25.84 47.19 6.65
CA SER A 14 25.86 46.14 7.67
C SER A 14 24.73 45.15 7.42
N ALA A 15 25.06 43.92 7.03
CA ALA A 15 24.10 42.82 6.95
C ALA A 15 23.82 42.26 8.35
N VAL A 16 22.59 42.41 8.84
CA VAL A 16 22.12 41.75 10.07
C VAL A 16 21.69 40.34 9.70
N LEU A 17 22.46 39.34 10.13
CA LEU A 17 22.12 37.93 10.00
C LEU A 17 21.11 37.57 11.12
N PHE A 18 19.84 37.41 10.76
CA PHE A 18 18.86 36.75 11.62
C PHE A 18 19.15 35.24 11.62
N GLY A 19 19.91 34.77 12.60
CA GLY A 19 20.05 33.35 12.90
C GLY A 19 18.77 32.82 13.54
N GLY A 20 17.80 32.41 12.72
CA GLY A 20 16.67 31.62 13.17
C GLY A 20 17.14 30.20 13.51
N THR A 21 17.27 29.89 14.80
CA THR A 21 17.34 28.50 15.26
C THR A 21 15.90 27.98 15.31
N ASP A 22 15.40 27.45 14.20
CA ASP A 22 14.20 26.62 14.26
C ASP A 22 14.55 25.37 15.08
N PRO A 23 13.89 25.11 16.22
CA PRO A 23 14.01 23.81 16.85
C PRO A 23 13.40 22.81 15.87
N ALA A 24 14.24 21.97 15.27
CA ALA A 24 13.79 20.80 14.52
C ALA A 24 12.91 19.98 15.48
N ALA A 25 11.59 20.11 15.34
CA ALA A 25 10.65 19.26 16.03
C ALA A 25 11.01 17.82 15.64
N ALA A 26 11.54 17.06 16.59
CA ALA A 26 11.85 15.66 16.39
C ALA A 26 10.53 14.97 16.03
N ALA A 27 10.31 14.71 14.75
CA ALA A 27 9.11 14.03 14.28
C ALA A 27 9.06 12.66 14.94
N THR A 28 8.09 12.46 15.83
CA THR A 28 7.84 11.15 16.42
C THR A 28 7.52 10.19 15.28
N ALA A 29 8.17 9.02 15.26
CA ALA A 29 7.87 8.00 14.26
C ALA A 29 6.35 7.71 14.26
N PRO A 30 5.72 7.57 13.07
CA PRO A 30 4.29 7.27 13.00
C PRO A 30 3.98 5.96 13.73
N ASN A 31 2.80 5.85 14.32
CA ASN A 31 2.39 4.60 14.95
C ASN A 31 2.03 3.53 13.89
N ARG A 32 1.90 2.27 14.33
CA ARG A 32 1.55 1.12 13.47
C ARG A 32 0.31 1.34 12.62
N ALA A 33 -0.75 1.92 13.18
CA ALA A 33 -2.00 2.14 12.46
C ALA A 33 -1.83 3.16 11.33
N THR A 34 -1.08 4.24 11.56
CA THR A 34 -0.74 5.24 10.55
C THR A 34 0.08 4.63 9.42
N VAL A 35 1.07 3.79 9.75
CA VAL A 35 1.88 3.12 8.73
C VAL A 35 1.04 2.11 7.92
N LEU A 36 0.22 1.30 8.58
CA LEU A 36 -0.71 0.36 7.94
C LEU A 36 -1.68 1.07 6.98
N ASP A 37 -2.24 2.20 7.40
CA ASP A 37 -3.11 3.00 6.55
C ASP A 37 -2.35 3.52 5.33
N SER A 38 -1.11 4.00 5.49
CA SER A 38 -0.31 4.49 4.37
C SER A 38 0.05 3.41 3.34
N PHE A 39 0.16 2.14 3.76
CA PHE A 39 0.43 0.98 2.87
C PHE A 39 -0.82 0.42 2.17
N THR A 40 -2.01 0.82 2.58
CA THR A 40 -3.28 0.23 2.11
C THR A 40 -4.18 1.22 1.36
N GLN A 41 -3.62 2.32 0.87
CA GLN A 41 -4.34 3.24 -0.01
C GLN A 41 -4.42 2.71 -1.45
N ILE A 42 -5.35 3.25 -2.22
CA ILE A 42 -5.64 2.86 -3.61
C ILE A 42 -4.55 3.32 -4.59
N THR A 43 -3.77 4.33 -4.19
CA THR A 43 -2.81 5.02 -5.05
C THR A 43 -1.59 4.17 -5.41
N ALA A 44 -0.93 4.50 -6.52
CA ALA A 44 0.33 3.85 -6.90
C ALA A 44 1.42 4.09 -5.85
N GLY A 45 1.54 5.31 -5.31
CA GLY A 45 2.53 5.62 -4.27
C GLY A 45 2.38 4.77 -3.00
N SER A 46 1.15 4.41 -2.61
CA SER A 46 0.92 3.51 -1.48
C SER A 46 1.35 2.08 -1.79
N PHE A 47 1.06 1.58 -3.01
CA PHE A 47 1.55 0.30 -3.48
C PHE A 47 3.09 0.27 -3.51
N ASP A 48 3.73 1.32 -4.02
CA ASP A 48 5.18 1.42 -4.13
C ASP A 48 5.85 1.47 -2.74
N ALA A 49 5.28 2.25 -1.81
CA ALA A 49 5.74 2.31 -0.43
C ALA A 49 5.64 0.94 0.26
N TRP A 50 4.49 0.26 0.15
CA TRP A 50 4.32 -1.09 0.67
C TRP A 50 5.27 -2.10 0.02
N ASN A 51 5.43 -2.05 -1.31
CA ASN A 51 6.27 -3.01 -2.03
C ASN A 51 7.75 -2.81 -1.73
N SER A 52 8.18 -1.57 -1.47
CA SER A 52 9.52 -1.27 -0.95
C SER A 52 9.69 -1.83 0.46
N ALA A 53 8.72 -1.59 1.35
CA ALA A 53 8.75 -2.09 2.73
C ALA A 53 8.78 -3.63 2.81
N ARG A 54 7.98 -4.31 1.97
CA ARG A 54 7.96 -5.78 1.84
C ARG A 54 9.31 -6.38 1.45
N GLN A 55 10.13 -5.65 0.69
CA GLN A 55 11.47 -6.10 0.27
C GLN A 55 12.53 -5.93 1.37
N ASP A 56 12.21 -5.18 2.44
CA ASP A 56 13.13 -4.88 3.54
C ASP A 56 12.37 -4.90 4.89
N GLN A 57 11.70 -6.03 5.16
CA GLN A 57 10.79 -6.18 6.31
C GLN A 57 11.49 -5.95 7.65
N GLY A 58 12.80 -6.21 7.74
CA GLY A 58 13.61 -5.99 8.94
C GLY A 58 13.55 -4.54 9.43
N LYS A 59 13.51 -3.56 8.51
CA LYS A 59 13.33 -2.13 8.85
C LYS A 59 11.98 -1.80 9.47
N TRP A 60 11.00 -2.68 9.31
CA TRP A 60 9.62 -2.51 9.79
C TRP A 60 9.29 -3.44 10.96
N SER A 61 10.29 -4.13 11.51
CA SER A 61 10.11 -5.11 12.61
C SER A 61 9.48 -4.52 13.87
N SER A 62 9.74 -3.25 14.18
CA SER A 62 9.13 -2.54 15.32
C SER A 62 7.62 -2.37 15.22
N TYR A 63 7.03 -2.54 14.04
CA TYR A 63 5.59 -2.43 13.82
C TYR A 63 4.86 -3.76 13.94
N ASP A 64 5.58 -4.89 14.02
CA ASP A 64 4.99 -6.23 14.12
C ASP A 64 3.88 -6.46 13.08
N PHE A 65 4.22 -6.20 11.81
CA PHE A 65 3.32 -6.47 10.70
C PHE A 65 3.35 -7.94 10.33
N ASP A 66 2.15 -8.50 10.07
CA ASP A 66 2.02 -9.78 9.41
C ASP A 66 2.32 -9.61 7.92
N TRP A 67 3.47 -10.13 7.47
CA TRP A 67 3.89 -10.13 6.06
C TRP A 67 3.55 -11.43 5.33
N HIS A 68 2.91 -12.40 5.99
CA HIS A 68 2.57 -13.69 5.40
C HIS A 68 1.56 -13.53 4.26
N THR A 69 1.66 -14.43 3.28
CA THR A 69 0.75 -14.49 2.14
C THR A 69 0.65 -15.93 1.66
N ASP A 70 -0.55 -16.34 1.28
CA ASP A 70 -0.79 -17.55 0.46
C ASP A 70 -1.10 -17.16 -0.99
N TYR A 71 -0.73 -15.93 -1.36
CA TYR A 71 -0.99 -15.24 -2.61
C TYR A 71 -2.48 -15.15 -2.90
N CYS A 72 -2.97 -15.73 -4.00
CA CYS A 72 -4.36 -15.53 -4.40
C CYS A 72 -5.31 -16.57 -3.77
N SER A 73 -4.89 -17.22 -2.68
CA SER A 73 -5.62 -18.19 -1.86
C SER A 73 -6.36 -19.24 -2.68
N ASP A 74 -7.71 -19.21 -2.69
CA ASP A 74 -8.58 -20.15 -3.42
C ASP A 74 -8.62 -19.89 -4.94
N SER A 75 -8.01 -18.81 -5.41
CA SER A 75 -7.93 -18.43 -6.82
C SER A 75 -6.55 -18.74 -7.40
N PRO A 76 -6.45 -19.05 -8.70
CA PRO A 76 -5.14 -19.23 -9.34
C PRO A 76 -4.24 -18.00 -9.17
N ASP A 77 -2.97 -18.20 -8.85
CA ASP A 77 -1.97 -17.13 -8.80
C ASP A 77 -1.70 -16.47 -10.16
N ARG A 78 -1.86 -17.27 -11.23
CA ARG A 78 -1.48 -16.91 -12.59
C ARG A 78 -2.60 -17.18 -13.62
N PRO A 79 -3.79 -16.57 -13.48
CA PRO A 79 -4.90 -16.83 -14.40
C PRO A 79 -4.53 -16.39 -15.82
N LEU A 80 -4.66 -17.29 -16.80
CA LEU A 80 -4.27 -17.04 -18.19
C LEU A 80 -2.84 -16.46 -18.34
N ARG A 81 -1.91 -16.85 -17.46
CA ARG A 81 -0.51 -16.38 -17.40
C ARG A 81 -0.32 -14.93 -16.91
N PHE A 82 -1.36 -14.23 -16.47
CA PHE A 82 -1.21 -12.95 -15.79
C PHE A 82 -0.80 -13.18 -14.34
N ASP A 83 0.33 -12.62 -13.88
CA ASP A 83 0.86 -12.87 -12.54
C ASP A 83 0.24 -11.92 -11.52
N PHE A 84 -0.75 -12.41 -10.76
CA PHE A 84 -1.50 -11.60 -9.78
C PHE A 84 -0.96 -11.72 -8.35
N ARG A 85 0.11 -12.50 -8.13
CA ARG A 85 0.67 -12.75 -6.79
C ARG A 85 1.03 -11.49 -6.01
N LEU A 86 1.63 -10.50 -6.66
CA LEU A 86 2.05 -9.27 -5.97
C LEU A 86 0.86 -8.39 -5.54
N PRO A 87 -0.14 -8.12 -6.39
CA PRO A 87 -1.43 -7.57 -5.94
C PRO A 87 -2.08 -8.37 -4.80
N CYS A 88 -2.13 -9.70 -4.90
CA CYS A 88 -2.72 -10.55 -3.86
C CYS A 88 -1.97 -10.44 -2.53
N TRP A 89 -0.63 -10.41 -2.55
CA TRP A 89 0.16 -10.23 -1.33
C TRP A 89 -0.14 -8.91 -0.62
N ARG A 90 -0.35 -7.80 -1.35
CA ARG A 90 -0.75 -6.54 -0.67
C ARG A 90 -2.15 -6.62 -0.08
N HIS A 91 -3.05 -7.35 -0.73
CA HIS A 91 -4.39 -7.59 -0.23
C HIS A 91 -4.36 -8.40 1.08
N ASP A 92 -3.61 -9.50 1.11
CA ASP A 92 -3.37 -10.32 2.31
C ASP A 92 -2.78 -9.49 3.45
N PHE A 93 -1.76 -8.68 3.15
CA PHE A 93 -1.15 -7.79 4.13
C PHE A 93 -2.20 -6.87 4.76
N GLY A 94 -3.07 -6.26 3.95
CA GLY A 94 -4.15 -5.42 4.46
C GLY A 94 -5.14 -6.21 5.33
N TYR A 95 -5.60 -7.35 4.85
CA TYR A 95 -6.57 -8.20 5.55
C TYR A 95 -6.04 -8.63 6.92
N ARG A 96 -4.89 -9.31 6.96
CA ARG A 96 -4.30 -9.88 8.18
C ARG A 96 -4.04 -8.81 9.25
N ASN A 97 -3.49 -7.66 8.84
CA ASN A 97 -3.13 -6.60 9.79
C ASN A 97 -4.31 -5.76 10.28
N TYR A 98 -5.39 -5.65 9.50
CA TYR A 98 -6.64 -5.04 9.99
C TYR A 98 -7.49 -6.02 10.80
N GLU A 99 -7.45 -7.32 10.53
CA GLU A 99 -8.10 -8.34 11.36
C GLU A 99 -7.47 -8.39 12.75
N SER A 100 -6.14 -8.43 12.85
CA SER A 100 -5.42 -8.49 14.13
C SER A 100 -5.64 -7.28 15.05
N THR A 101 -6.13 -6.17 14.50
CA THR A 101 -6.41 -4.93 15.24
C THR A 101 -7.91 -4.62 15.38
N GLY A 102 -8.79 -5.53 14.93
CA GLY A 102 -10.24 -5.30 14.94
C GLY A 102 -10.73 -4.24 13.94
N GLY A 103 -9.85 -3.73 13.07
CA GLY A 103 -10.13 -2.70 12.07
C GLY A 103 -10.70 -3.23 10.75
N PHE A 104 -10.85 -4.54 10.58
CA PHE A 104 -11.19 -5.16 9.28
C PHE A 104 -12.44 -4.58 8.63
N ARG A 105 -13.58 -4.57 9.35
CA ARG A 105 -14.87 -4.10 8.80
C ARG A 105 -14.81 -2.68 8.27
N ALA A 106 -14.08 -1.79 8.93
CA ALA A 106 -13.97 -0.39 8.54
C ALA A 106 -13.08 -0.18 7.31
N ASN A 107 -12.12 -1.07 7.08
CA ASN A 107 -11.07 -0.88 6.07
C ASN A 107 -11.19 -1.82 4.88
N LYS A 108 -11.94 -2.93 5.00
CA LYS A 108 -12.11 -3.96 3.95
C LYS A 108 -12.41 -3.37 2.58
N ARG A 109 -13.40 -2.47 2.48
CA ARG A 109 -13.78 -1.85 1.19
C ARG A 109 -12.61 -1.08 0.55
N ARG A 110 -11.79 -0.38 1.34
CA ARG A 110 -10.61 0.33 0.84
C ARG A 110 -9.54 -0.66 0.38
N VAL A 111 -9.28 -1.71 1.16
CA VAL A 111 -8.30 -2.74 0.83
C VAL A 111 -8.68 -3.49 -0.45
N ASP A 112 -9.96 -3.87 -0.61
CA ASP A 112 -10.46 -4.51 -1.84
C ASP A 112 -10.34 -3.57 -3.06
N ALA A 113 -10.65 -2.28 -2.89
CA ALA A 113 -10.49 -1.29 -3.95
C ALA A 113 -9.02 -1.06 -4.33
N ALA A 114 -8.12 -1.10 -3.33
CA ALA A 114 -6.69 -0.98 -3.52
C ALA A 114 -6.12 -2.20 -4.29
N PHE A 115 -6.57 -3.40 -3.94
CA PHE A 115 -6.29 -4.63 -4.68
C PHE A 115 -6.74 -4.55 -6.15
N TYR A 116 -7.96 -4.08 -6.41
CA TYR A 116 -8.42 -3.90 -7.79
C TYR A 116 -7.57 -2.90 -8.58
N ALA A 117 -7.14 -1.81 -7.93
CA ALA A 117 -6.26 -0.84 -8.55
C ALA A 117 -4.88 -1.44 -8.88
N ASP A 118 -4.33 -2.30 -8.01
CA ASP A 118 -3.07 -3.00 -8.26
C ASP A 118 -3.19 -4.00 -9.41
N LEU A 119 -4.27 -4.77 -9.45
CA LEU A 119 -4.53 -5.70 -10.55
C LEU A 119 -4.60 -4.95 -11.89
N LYS A 120 -5.28 -3.80 -11.95
CA LYS A 120 -5.32 -2.97 -13.16
C LYS A 120 -3.94 -2.40 -13.53
N ARG A 121 -3.15 -1.95 -12.55
CA ARG A 121 -1.76 -1.53 -12.79
C ARG A 121 -0.92 -2.68 -13.33
N LYS A 122 -1.06 -3.88 -12.76
CA LYS A 122 -0.41 -5.09 -13.28
C LYS A 122 -0.87 -5.41 -14.70
N CYS A 123 -2.16 -5.25 -15.00
CA CYS A 123 -2.68 -5.42 -16.34
C CYS A 123 -2.06 -4.45 -17.36
N SER A 124 -1.78 -3.20 -16.95
CA SER A 124 -1.15 -2.21 -17.83
C SER A 124 0.28 -2.58 -18.26
N THR A 125 0.94 -3.51 -17.56
CA THR A 125 2.29 -3.98 -17.94
C THR A 125 2.27 -5.04 -19.05
N TYR A 126 1.10 -5.58 -19.41
CA TYR A 126 0.95 -6.58 -20.46
C TYR A 126 0.69 -5.94 -21.83
N PRO A 127 0.97 -6.65 -22.95
CA PRO A 127 0.66 -6.17 -24.29
C PRO A 127 -0.81 -5.78 -24.45
N SER A 128 -1.08 -4.74 -25.22
CA SER A 128 -2.44 -4.21 -25.46
C SER A 128 -3.45 -5.30 -25.88
N ALA A 129 -3.01 -6.28 -26.67
CA ALA A 129 -3.82 -7.41 -27.12
C ALA A 129 -4.39 -8.28 -25.99
N SER A 130 -3.72 -8.36 -24.83
CA SER A 130 -4.14 -9.18 -23.69
C SER A 130 -4.67 -8.36 -22.50
N GLN A 131 -4.54 -7.02 -22.53
CA GLN A 131 -4.98 -6.12 -21.46
C GLN A 131 -6.47 -6.24 -21.15
N ARG A 132 -7.33 -6.40 -22.17
CA ARG A 132 -8.79 -6.54 -21.94
C ARG A 132 -9.10 -7.80 -21.12
N SER A 133 -8.50 -8.93 -21.48
CA SER A 133 -8.67 -10.19 -20.75
C SER A 133 -8.11 -10.10 -19.34
N CYS A 134 -6.94 -9.47 -19.16
CA CYS A 134 -6.38 -9.22 -17.84
C CYS A 134 -7.31 -8.38 -16.97
N ASN A 135 -7.82 -7.26 -17.49
CA ASN A 135 -8.73 -6.38 -16.75
C ASN A 135 -10.06 -7.07 -16.40
N SER A 136 -10.54 -7.98 -17.26
CA SER A 136 -11.72 -8.81 -16.96
C SER A 136 -11.45 -9.75 -15.78
N LEU A 137 -10.31 -10.43 -15.76
CA LEU A 137 -9.90 -11.27 -14.63
C LEU A 137 -9.69 -10.44 -13.37
N ALA A 138 -9.08 -9.25 -13.48
CA ALA A 138 -8.92 -8.34 -12.36
C ALA A 138 -10.27 -7.96 -11.72
N TRP A 139 -11.29 -7.73 -12.54
CA TRP A 139 -12.64 -7.45 -12.05
C TRP A 139 -13.27 -8.66 -11.33
N ILE A 140 -13.09 -9.87 -11.86
CA ILE A 140 -13.57 -11.11 -11.22
C ILE A 140 -12.94 -11.29 -9.84
N TYR A 141 -11.62 -11.13 -9.73
CA TYR A 141 -10.89 -11.27 -8.46
C TYR A 141 -11.36 -10.24 -7.43
N TYR A 142 -11.50 -8.98 -7.84
CA TYR A 142 -12.05 -7.92 -6.98
C TYR A 142 -13.47 -8.24 -6.49
N ARG A 143 -14.34 -8.72 -7.38
CA ARG A 143 -15.73 -9.05 -7.01
C ARG A 143 -15.78 -10.25 -6.06
N ALA A 144 -14.94 -11.26 -6.25
CA ALA A 144 -14.85 -12.40 -5.36
C ALA A 144 -14.52 -11.98 -3.92
N VAL A 145 -13.43 -11.22 -3.71
CA VAL A 145 -13.07 -10.76 -2.36
C VAL A 145 -14.08 -9.77 -1.78
N SER A 146 -14.70 -8.94 -2.61
CA SER A 146 -15.74 -7.99 -2.16
C SER A 146 -16.96 -8.70 -1.59
N ILE A 147 -17.38 -9.83 -2.19
CA ILE A 147 -18.57 -10.59 -1.80
C ILE A 147 -18.24 -11.62 -0.71
N PHE A 148 -17.16 -12.38 -0.88
CA PHE A 148 -16.87 -13.55 -0.05
C PHE A 148 -15.77 -13.31 0.98
N GLY A 149 -15.01 -12.23 0.89
CA GLY A 149 -13.87 -11.96 1.79
C GLY A 149 -14.25 -11.62 3.24
N THR A 150 -15.50 -11.82 3.66
CA THR A 150 -15.93 -11.83 5.08
C THR A 150 -16.39 -13.21 5.55
N LEU A 151 -16.49 -14.19 4.65
CA LEU A 151 -16.89 -15.55 4.98
C LEU A 151 -15.64 -16.31 5.44
N ALA A 152 -15.78 -17.13 6.48
CA ALA A 152 -14.75 -18.09 6.83
C ALA A 152 -14.56 -19.07 5.65
N PRO A 153 -13.32 -19.46 5.32
CA PRO A 153 -13.07 -20.53 4.35
C PRO A 153 -13.80 -21.80 4.80
N ILE A 154 -14.55 -22.43 3.91
CA ILE A 154 -15.17 -23.75 4.21
C ILE A 154 -14.06 -24.79 4.10
N HIS A 155 -13.71 -25.43 5.20
CA HIS A 155 -12.82 -26.57 5.18
C HIS A 155 -13.60 -27.84 4.80
N PRO A 156 -12.98 -28.81 4.10
CA PRO A 156 -13.62 -30.10 3.81
C PRO A 156 -14.14 -30.83 5.07
N GLY A 157 -13.55 -30.57 6.24
CA GLY A 157 -14.02 -31.08 7.54
C GLY A 157 -15.35 -30.48 8.02
N ASP A 158 -15.69 -29.27 7.58
CA ASP A 158 -16.97 -28.62 7.92
C ASP A 158 -18.14 -29.30 7.17
N VAL A 159 -17.85 -29.82 5.98
CA VAL A 159 -18.83 -30.56 5.14
C VAL A 159 -19.12 -31.94 5.74
N THR A 160 -18.12 -32.60 6.33
CA THR A 160 -18.32 -33.92 6.98
C THR A 160 -19.00 -33.78 8.35
N ALA A 161 -18.71 -32.72 9.10
CA ALA A 161 -19.38 -32.43 10.37
C ALA A 161 -20.88 -32.17 10.21
N THR A 162 -21.27 -31.42 9.17
CA THR A 162 -22.69 -31.13 8.88
C THR A 162 -23.46 -32.33 8.35
N ALA A 163 -22.83 -33.23 7.60
CA ALA A 163 -23.44 -34.49 7.16
C ALA A 163 -23.74 -35.46 8.31
N GLY A 164 -23.00 -35.38 9.43
CA GLY A 164 -23.25 -36.16 10.63
C GLY A 164 -24.40 -35.65 11.51
N VAL A 165 -24.78 -34.38 11.37
CA VAL A 165 -25.85 -33.74 12.16
C VAL A 165 -27.25 -33.97 11.54
N VAL A 166 -27.33 -34.42 10.29
CA VAL A 166 -28.58 -34.70 9.56
C VAL A 166 -28.97 -36.20 9.65
N ARG A 167 -28.36 -36.97 10.55
CA ARG A 167 -28.77 -38.33 10.91
C ARG A 167 -29.34 -38.34 12.32
#